data_AF-A0A8S1LDY1-F1
#
_entry.id   AF-A0A8S1LDY1-F1
#
_cell.length_a   1.000
_cell.length_b   1.000
_cell.length_c   1.000
_cell.angle_alpha   90.00
_cell.angle_beta   90.00
_cell.angle_gamma   90.00
#
_symmetry.space_group_name_H-M   'P 1'
#
loop_
_entity.id
_entity.type
_entity.pdbx_description
1 polymer ?
#
loop_
_entity_poly.entity_id
_entity_poly.type
_entity_poly.pdbx_seq_one_letter_code
_entity_poly.pdbx_strand_id
1 'polypeptide(L)'
;MIILIILKNYYKFSIFIIKYIFSIQYQIIAINVKQIKQKLKDLTIDSPLSWVKIIPDPNCRLLWNAIVAGPEGTSYQGGKFKLSISFPENYPFQPPNFQFQTKIFHPNIDHAGYMCYHTIERYVI
;
A
#
# COMPACT_ATOMS: atom_id res chain seq x y z
N MET A 1 -32.87 0.26 0.64
CA MET A 1 -32.06 -0.54 1.60
C MET A 1 -30.73 -1.01 1.00
N ILE A 2 -30.69 -1.51 -0.25
CA ILE A 2 -29.47 -2.02 -0.93
C ILE A 2 -28.39 -0.94 -1.16
N ILE A 3 -28.76 0.27 -1.58
CA ILE A 3 -27.81 1.37 -1.84
C ILE A 3 -27.01 1.77 -0.59
N LEU A 4 -27.65 1.79 0.58
CA LEU A 4 -26.99 2.12 1.86
C LEU A 4 -25.97 1.05 2.28
N ILE A 5 -26.19 -0.21 1.92
CA ILE A 5 -25.26 -1.32 2.18
C ILE A 5 -24.03 -1.18 1.28
N ILE A 6 -24.25 -0.85 -0.01
CA ILE A 6 -23.16 -0.61 -0.97
C ILE A 6 -22.31 0.58 -0.53
N LEU A 7 -22.93 1.70 -0.15
CA LEU A 7 -22.22 2.88 0.35
C LEU A 7 -21.46 2.59 1.66
N LYS A 8 -22.05 1.84 2.60
CA LYS A 8 -21.35 1.45 3.84
C LYS A 8 -20.15 0.53 3.57
N ASN A 9 -20.28 -0.42 2.66
CA ASN A 9 -19.17 -1.32 2.27
C ASN A 9 -18.05 -0.55 1.55
N TYR A 10 -18.43 0.40 0.70
CA TYR A 10 -17.51 1.31 0.03
C TYR A 10 -16.75 2.19 1.02
N TYR A 11 -17.44 2.83 1.96
CA TYR A 11 -16.81 3.66 3.00
C TYR A 11 -15.89 2.87 3.92
N LYS A 12 -16.30 1.66 4.33
CA LYS A 12 -15.44 0.75 5.11
C LYS A 12 -14.16 0.40 4.35
N PHE A 13 -14.26 0.23 3.04
CA PHE A 13 -13.10 -0.10 2.22
C PHE A 13 -12.21 1.11 1.93
N SER A 14 -12.78 2.30 1.68
CA SER A 14 -11.99 3.53 1.58
C SER A 14 -11.22 3.76 2.88
N ILE A 15 -11.86 3.61 4.04
CA ILE A 15 -11.18 3.69 5.36
C ILE A 15 -10.08 2.62 5.48
N PHE A 16 -10.31 1.40 4.97
CA PHE A 16 -9.28 0.37 4.96
C PHE A 16 -8.09 0.72 4.08
N ILE A 17 -8.32 1.13 2.82
CA ILE A 17 -7.24 1.55 1.92
C ILE A 17 -6.48 2.73 2.52
N ILE A 18 -7.17 3.66 3.17
CA ILE A 18 -6.54 4.78 3.88
C ILE A 18 -5.69 4.27 5.04
N LYS A 19 -6.24 3.42 5.92
CA LYS A 19 -5.49 2.80 7.02
C LYS A 19 -4.31 1.96 6.52
N TYR A 20 -4.47 1.30 5.38
CA TYR A 20 -3.48 0.46 4.74
C TYR A 20 -2.32 1.29 4.17
N ILE A 21 -2.63 2.29 3.34
CA ILE A 21 -1.65 3.22 2.78
C ILE A 21 -0.94 3.93 3.92
N PHE A 22 -1.67 4.45 4.91
CA PHE A 22 -1.09 5.14 6.05
C PHE A 22 -0.21 4.23 6.90
N SER A 23 -0.62 2.97 7.11
CA SER A 23 0.18 2.01 7.88
C SER A 23 1.45 1.59 7.13
N ILE A 24 1.36 1.36 5.82
CA ILE A 24 2.54 1.08 4.98
C ILE A 24 3.44 2.29 4.89
N GLN A 25 2.91 3.48 4.61
CA GLN A 25 3.69 4.72 4.58
C GLN A 25 4.34 4.98 5.93
N TYR A 26 3.63 4.81 7.05
CA TYR A 26 4.21 4.97 8.38
C TYR A 26 5.32 3.96 8.64
N GLN A 27 5.14 2.68 8.28
CA GLN A 27 6.22 1.68 8.39
C GLN A 27 7.41 2.03 7.50
N ILE A 28 7.16 2.50 6.28
CA ILE A 28 8.19 2.91 5.32
C ILE A 28 8.92 4.19 5.77
N ILE A 29 8.22 5.19 6.30
CA ILE A 29 8.78 6.45 6.82
C ILE A 29 9.55 6.18 8.13
N ALA A 30 9.02 5.32 9.00
CA ALA A 30 9.71 4.86 10.21
C ALA A 30 11.01 4.11 9.87
N ILE A 31 11.07 3.45 8.71
CA ILE A 31 12.32 2.98 8.12
C ILE A 31 13.02 4.19 7.47
N ASN A 32 13.81 4.92 8.27
CA ASN A 32 14.61 6.06 7.83
C ASN A 32 15.40 5.71 6.53
N VAL A 33 15.50 6.61 5.55
CA VAL A 33 16.20 6.38 4.25
C VAL A 33 17.62 5.84 4.43
N LYS A 34 18.29 6.26 5.51
CA LYS A 34 19.62 5.75 5.91
C LYS A 34 19.58 4.26 6.30
N GLN A 35 18.51 3.84 6.97
CA GLN A 35 18.27 2.46 7.36
C GLN A 35 17.68 1.61 6.24
N ILE A 36 16.98 2.18 5.25
CA ILE A 36 16.52 1.45 4.04
C ILE A 36 17.71 0.70 3.41
N LYS A 37 18.84 1.38 3.21
CA LYS A 37 20.04 0.79 2.59
C LYS A 37 20.64 -0.40 3.36
N GLN A 38 20.52 -0.43 4.70
CA GLN A 38 21.07 -1.49 5.55
C GLN A 38 20.03 -2.59 5.87
N LYS A 39 18.79 -2.22 6.21
CA LYS A 39 17.69 -3.15 6.55
C LYS A 39 17.13 -3.90 5.34
N LEU A 40 17.42 -3.51 4.09
CA LEU A 40 16.96 -4.23 2.89
C LEU A 40 17.43 -5.69 2.80
N LYS A 41 18.53 -6.06 3.44
CA LYS A 41 18.96 -7.46 3.57
C LYS A 41 18.15 -8.24 4.62
N ASP A 42 17.64 -7.54 5.61
CA ASP A 42 16.93 -8.12 6.76
C ASP A 42 15.40 -8.03 6.60
N LEU A 43 14.85 -7.21 5.70
CA LEU A 43 13.41 -6.99 5.48
C LEU A 43 12.65 -8.18 4.86
N THR A 44 13.33 -9.28 4.56
CA THR A 44 12.68 -10.59 4.41
C THR A 44 11.99 -11.04 5.71
N ILE A 45 12.37 -10.44 6.84
CA ILE A 45 11.98 -10.78 8.20
C ILE A 45 10.80 -9.91 8.61
N ASP A 46 9.62 -10.55 8.58
CA ASP A 46 8.40 -10.23 9.33
C ASP A 46 7.96 -8.76 9.34
N SER A 47 7.09 -8.40 8.38
CA SER A 47 6.24 -7.22 8.55
C SER A 47 5.51 -7.35 9.90
N PRO A 48 5.45 -6.29 10.73
CA PRO A 48 4.67 -6.29 11.98
C PRO A 48 3.18 -6.60 11.78
N LEU A 49 2.73 -6.61 10.53
CA LEU A 49 1.37 -6.79 10.10
C LEU A 49 1.27 -8.15 9.42
N SER A 50 0.59 -9.10 10.07
CA SER A 50 0.32 -10.45 9.55
C SER A 50 -0.35 -10.48 8.17
N TRP A 51 -0.93 -9.35 7.76
CA TRP A 51 -1.67 -9.17 6.53
C TRP A 51 -0.89 -8.41 5.43
N VAL A 52 0.38 -8.04 5.66
CA VAL A 52 1.27 -7.42 4.67
C VAL A 52 2.57 -8.20 4.56
N LYS A 53 3.01 -8.50 3.34
CA LYS A 53 4.34 -9.05 3.05
C LYS A 53 5.07 -8.12 2.09
N ILE A 54 6.27 -7.67 2.44
CA ILE A 54 7.12 -6.82 1.61
C ILE A 54 8.25 -7.66 1.02
N ILE A 55 8.54 -7.45 -0.26
CA ILE A 55 9.54 -8.19 -1.04
C ILE A 55 10.31 -7.15 -1.87
N PRO A 56 11.53 -6.76 -1.48
CA PRO A 56 12.36 -5.87 -2.28
C PRO A 56 12.65 -6.47 -3.65
N ASP A 57 12.73 -5.64 -4.69
CA ASP A 57 13.20 -6.10 -6.00
C ASP A 57 14.71 -6.41 -5.94
N PRO A 58 15.16 -7.57 -6.46
CA PRO A 58 16.56 -7.96 -6.39
C PRO A 58 17.48 -7.07 -7.23
N ASN A 59 16.96 -6.43 -8.27
CA ASN A 59 17.72 -5.65 -9.24
C ASN A 59 17.60 -4.14 -8.99
N CYS A 60 16.52 -3.69 -8.35
CA CYS A 60 16.26 -2.27 -8.10
C CYS A 60 15.84 -1.99 -6.65
N ARG A 61 16.73 -1.36 -5.87
CA ARG A 61 16.46 -1.04 -4.45
C ARG A 61 15.33 -0.02 -4.23
N LEU A 62 14.99 0.75 -5.27
CA LEU A 62 13.90 1.73 -5.26
C LEU A 62 12.56 1.13 -5.69
N LEU A 63 12.52 -0.15 -6.05
CA LEU A 63 11.30 -0.85 -6.44
C LEU A 63 11.04 -2.00 -5.47
N TRP A 64 9.91 -1.97 -4.79
CA TRP A 64 9.52 -3.02 -3.86
C TRP A 64 8.19 -3.62 -4.30
N ASN A 65 8.03 -4.91 -4.07
CA ASN A 65 6.77 -5.60 -4.25
C ASN A 65 6.15 -5.85 -2.88
N ALA A 66 4.82 -5.81 -2.80
CA ALA A 66 4.08 -6.15 -1.60
C ALA A 66 2.91 -7.06 -1.93
N ILE A 67 2.56 -7.92 -0.98
CA ILE A 67 1.34 -8.72 -1.00
C ILE A 67 0.51 -8.35 0.22
N VAL A 68 -0.77 -8.08 0.00
CA VAL A 68 -1.68 -7.61 1.03
C VAL A 68 -2.91 -8.48 1.06
N ALA A 69 -3.26 -8.96 2.25
CA ALA A 69 -4.51 -9.66 2.45
C ALA A 69 -5.65 -8.65 2.53
N GLY A 70 -6.74 -8.95 1.82
CA GLY A 70 -7.97 -8.19 1.93
C GLY A 70 -8.60 -8.38 3.31
N PRO A 71 -9.03 -7.29 3.96
CA PRO A 71 -9.45 -7.29 5.35
C PRO A 71 -10.84 -7.90 5.52
N GLU A 72 -11.07 -8.46 6.70
CA GLU A 72 -12.36 -9.02 7.08
C GLU A 72 -13.45 -7.95 7.16
N GLY A 73 -14.69 -8.33 6.82
CA GLY A 73 -15.84 -7.45 6.80
C GLY A 73 -15.88 -6.47 5.63
N THR A 74 -15.07 -6.69 4.59
CA THR A 74 -15.07 -5.91 3.34
C THR A 74 -15.33 -6.82 2.13
N SER A 75 -15.67 -6.21 0.99
CA SER A 75 -15.81 -6.92 -0.29
C SER A 75 -14.52 -7.56 -0.82
N TYR A 76 -13.39 -7.33 -0.14
CA TYR A 76 -12.07 -7.82 -0.54
C TYR A 76 -11.56 -8.91 0.40
N GLN A 77 -12.31 -9.23 1.45
CA GLN A 77 -11.98 -10.27 2.43
C GLN A 77 -11.58 -11.57 1.72
N GLY A 78 -10.47 -12.16 2.17
CA GLY A 78 -9.92 -13.39 1.58
C GLY A 78 -9.13 -13.18 0.28
N GLY A 79 -9.18 -11.98 -0.30
CA GLY A 79 -8.37 -11.60 -1.46
C GLY A 79 -6.89 -11.41 -1.09
N LYS A 80 -6.01 -11.59 -2.09
CA LYS A 80 -4.57 -11.26 -1.99
C LYS A 80 -4.20 -10.32 -3.13
N PHE A 81 -3.79 -9.11 -2.78
CA PHE A 81 -3.49 -8.04 -3.73
C PHE A 81 -1.98 -7.86 -3.82
N LYS A 82 -1.45 -7.95 -5.03
CA LYS A 82 -0.05 -7.64 -5.33
C LYS A 82 0.08 -6.16 -5.64
N LEU A 83 1.11 -5.53 -5.11
CA LEU A 83 1.43 -4.13 -5.34
C LEU A 83 2.90 -3.96 -5.65
N SER A 84 3.21 -2.95 -6.45
CA SER A 84 4.56 -2.40 -6.60
C SER A 84 4.61 -1.01 -5.96
N ILE A 85 5.70 -0.75 -5.26
CA ILE A 85 6.02 0.49 -4.57
C ILE A 85 7.30 1.02 -5.20
N SER A 86 7.26 2.23 -5.73
CA SER A 86 8.41 2.87 -6.35
C SER A 86 8.78 4.14 -5.59
N PHE A 87 10.03 4.20 -5.15
CA PHE A 87 10.57 5.30 -4.38
C PHE A 87 11.25 6.31 -5.32
N PRO A 88 10.88 7.60 -5.25
CA PRO A 88 11.61 8.63 -5.98
C PRO A 88 12.99 8.87 -5.35
N GLU A 89 13.94 9.39 -6.13
CA GLU A 89 15.31 9.63 -5.67
C GLU A 89 15.40 10.66 -4.54
N ASN A 90 14.47 11.61 -4.53
CA ASN A 90 14.34 12.65 -3.53
C ASN A 90 13.42 12.24 -2.36
N TYR A 91 13.11 10.96 -2.18
CA TYR A 91 12.45 10.47 -0.97
C TYR A 91 13.28 10.86 0.27
N PRO A 92 12.68 11.38 1.36
CA PRO A 92 11.25 11.44 1.66
C PRO A 92 10.54 12.75 1.25
N PHE A 93 11.20 13.67 0.52
CA PHE A 93 10.59 14.93 0.10
C PHE A 93 9.46 14.75 -0.92
N GLN A 94 9.52 13.68 -1.71
CA GLN A 94 8.38 13.20 -2.50
C GLN A 94 7.94 11.82 -2.00
N PRO A 95 6.62 11.55 -1.93
CA PRO A 95 6.12 10.27 -1.48
C PRO A 95 6.39 9.16 -2.52
N PRO A 96 6.42 7.89 -2.09
CA PRO A 96 6.50 6.77 -3.02
C PRO A 96 5.22 6.63 -3.84
N ASN A 97 5.36 6.14 -5.06
CA ASN A 97 4.25 5.78 -5.93
C ASN A 97 3.85 4.32 -5.70
N PHE A 98 2.55 4.08 -5.66
CA PHE A 98 1.98 2.75 -5.44
C PHE A 98 1.13 2.34 -6.63
N GLN A 99 1.28 1.08 -7.06
CA GLN A 99 0.51 0.50 -8.13
C GLN A 99 0.03 -0.90 -7.75
N PHE A 100 -1.26 -1.14 -7.85
CA PHE A 100 -1.85 -2.46 -7.74
C PHE A 100 -1.60 -3.25 -9.03
N GLN A 101 -0.86 -4.35 -8.92
CA GLN A 101 -0.68 -5.30 -10.01
C GLN A 101 -1.87 -6.25 -10.12
N THR A 102 -2.52 -6.55 -9.00
CA THR A 102 -3.80 -7.27 -9.00
C THR A 102 -4.91 -6.30 -9.37
N LYS A 103 -5.69 -6.62 -10.42
CA LYS A 103 -6.88 -5.83 -10.79
C LYS A 103 -7.82 -5.70 -9.60
N ILE A 104 -8.18 -4.47 -9.28
CA ILE A 104 -9.02 -4.12 -8.15
C ILE A 104 -9.98 -3.03 -8.58
N PHE A 105 -11.25 -3.16 -8.19
CA PHE A 105 -12.26 -2.16 -8.49
C PHE A 105 -12.37 -1.17 -7.33
N HIS A 106 -11.61 -0.07 -7.38
CA HIS A 106 -11.63 0.93 -6.32
C HIS A 106 -11.66 2.36 -6.88
N PRO A 107 -12.44 3.27 -6.29
CA PRO A 107 -12.55 4.67 -6.74
C PRO A 107 -11.25 5.44 -6.80
N ASN A 108 -10.34 5.16 -5.89
CA ASN A 108 -9.04 5.85 -5.81
C ASN A 108 -7.95 5.07 -6.56
N ILE A 109 -8.31 4.01 -7.29
CA ILE A 109 -7.39 3.21 -8.09
C ILE A 109 -7.87 3.26 -9.52
N ASP A 110 -7.02 3.75 -10.41
CA ASP A 110 -7.36 3.80 -11.83
C ASP A 110 -7.35 2.39 -12.49
N HIS A 111 -7.70 2.33 -13.76
CA HIS A 111 -7.69 1.07 -14.52
C HIS A 111 -6.30 0.44 -14.69
N ALA A 112 -5.24 1.23 -14.54
CA ALA A 112 -3.84 0.79 -14.59
C ALA A 112 -3.30 0.38 -13.20
N GLY A 113 -4.11 0.51 -12.15
CA GLY A 113 -3.77 0.15 -10.78
C GLY A 113 -3.09 1.26 -9.98
N TYR A 114 -2.89 2.45 -10.55
CA TYR A 114 -2.27 3.56 -9.83
C TYR A 114 -3.23 4.19 -8.83
N MET A 115 -2.70 4.53 -7.68
CA MET A 115 -3.45 5.30 -6.69
C MET A 115 -3.42 6.80 -6.99
N CYS A 116 -4.57 7.46 -6.89
CA CYS A 116 -4.69 8.89 -7.13
C CYS A 116 -3.78 9.70 -6.19
N TYR A 117 -3.02 10.65 -6.74
CA TYR A 117 -2.06 11.48 -5.99
C TYR A 117 -2.68 12.21 -4.79
N HIS A 118 -3.91 12.72 -4.91
CA HIS A 118 -4.62 13.38 -3.81
C HIS A 118 -4.84 12.45 -2.61
N THR A 119 -5.01 11.14 -2.84
CA THR A 119 -5.06 10.14 -1.78
C THR A 119 -3.66 10.03 -1.14
N ILE A 120 -2.60 9.96 -1.94
CA ILE A 120 -1.23 9.80 -1.43
C ILE A 120 -0.80 11.02 -0.59
N GLU A 121 -0.99 12.25 -1.07
CA GLU A 121 -0.58 13.47 -0.34
C GLU A 121 -1.36 13.69 0.96
N ARG A 122 -2.68 13.46 0.94
CA ARG A 122 -3.55 13.68 2.10
C ARG A 122 -3.20 12.79 3.29
N TYR A 123 -2.40 11.76 3.09
CA TYR A 123 -1.96 10.82 4.11
C TYR A 123 -0.46 10.93 4.44
N VAL A 124 0.25 11.90 3.83
CA VAL A 124 1.69 12.18 4.07
C VAL A 124 1.91 13.31 5.10
N ILE A 125 0.85 14.01 5.52
CA ILE A 125 0.88 15.10 6.51
C ILE A 125 0.14 14.70 7.78
#